data_AF-A0A2W0B497-F1
#
_entry.id   AF-A0A2W0B497-F1
#
_cell.length_a   1.000
_cell.length_b   1.000
_cell.length_c   1.000
_cell.angle_alpha   90.00
_cell.angle_beta   90.00
_cell.angle_gamma   90.00
#
_symmetry.space_group_name_H-M   'P 1'
#
loop_
_entity.id
_entity.type
_entity.pdbx_description
1 polymer ?
#
loop_
_entity_poly.entity_id
_entity_poly.type
_entity_poly.pdbx_seq_one_letter_code
_entity_poly.pdbx_strand_id
1 'polypeptide(L)'
;MKYAFQIIDVFSSTRFGGNQLVVLPDAAGISTEGMQKIAREFNFGETTFVLPQNDSANNFRVRIFTPRVELDFARHPSVGTACALTAAGSLAQRSQKTPR
;
A
#
# COMPACT_ATOMS: atom_id res chain seq x y z
N MET A 1 3.95 -17.66 7.99
CA MET A 1 3.82 -16.21 8.24
C MET A 1 2.44 -15.75 7.80
N LYS A 2 1.91 -14.66 8.35
CA LYS A 2 0.56 -14.13 8.04
C LYS A 2 0.69 -12.65 7.64
N TYR A 3 0.06 -12.27 6.54
CA TYR A 3 -0.01 -10.89 6.06
C TYR A 3 -1.48 -10.49 5.88
N ALA A 4 -1.83 -9.29 6.33
CA ALA A 4 -3.13 -8.70 6.07
C ALA A 4 -3.11 -7.99 4.72
N PHE A 5 -4.24 -8.00 4.01
CA PHE A 5 -4.44 -7.22 2.81
C PHE A 5 -5.85 -6.65 2.77
N GLN A 6 -6.02 -5.58 2.01
CA GLN A 6 -7.30 -4.94 1.74
C GLN A 6 -7.50 -4.84 0.23
N ILE A 7 -8.71 -5.14 -0.23
CA ILE A 7 -9.15 -4.83 -1.60
C ILE A 7 -9.99 -3.57 -1.51
N ILE A 8 -9.62 -2.56 -2.30
CA ILE A 8 -10.34 -1.29 -2.35
C ILE A 8 -10.66 -0.91 -3.79
N ASP A 9 -11.81 -0.25 -3.95
CA ASP A 9 -12.27 0.34 -5.20
C ASP A 9 -11.94 1.84 -5.19
N VAL A 10 -10.90 2.25 -5.90
CA VAL A 10 -10.46 3.65 -5.95
C VAL A 10 -11.28 4.42 -6.99
N PHE A 11 -11.62 5.67 -6.68
CA PHE A 11 -12.48 6.54 -7.50
C PHE A 11 -13.91 6.03 -7.70
N SER A 12 -14.42 5.27 -6.74
CA SER A 12 -15.81 4.83 -6.73
C SER A 12 -16.46 5.13 -5.39
N SER A 13 -17.74 5.50 -5.43
CA SER A 13 -18.63 5.55 -4.26
C SER A 13 -19.53 4.32 -4.17
N THR A 14 -19.48 3.42 -5.14
CA THR A 14 -20.20 2.15 -5.19
C THR A 14 -19.23 0.97 -5.17
N ARG A 15 -19.65 -0.15 -4.58
CA ARG A 15 -18.87 -1.40 -4.58
C ARG A 15 -18.71 -1.90 -6.02
N PHE A 16 -17.53 -2.44 -6.32
CA PHE A 16 -17.17 -3.02 -7.61
C PHE A 16 -17.17 -2.02 -8.78
N GLY A 17 -16.95 -0.73 -8.48
CA GLY A 17 -16.77 0.33 -9.47
C GLY A 17 -15.36 0.92 -9.41
N GLY A 18 -15.02 1.80 -10.36
CA GLY A 18 -13.71 2.47 -10.37
C GLY A 18 -12.56 1.50 -10.68
N ASN A 19 -11.41 1.70 -10.01
CA ASN A 19 -10.23 0.86 -10.21
C ASN A 19 -9.89 0.05 -8.96
N GLN A 20 -9.72 -1.25 -9.13
CA GLN A 20 -9.42 -2.19 -8.05
C GLN A 20 -7.94 -2.08 -7.65
N LEU A 21 -7.71 -1.99 -6.35
CA LEU A 21 -6.36 -1.95 -5.77
C LEU A 21 -6.27 -2.91 -4.59
N VAL A 22 -5.18 -3.69 -4.57
CA VAL A 22 -4.79 -4.43 -3.37
C VAL A 22 -3.79 -3.60 -2.56
N VAL A 23 -3.99 -3.53 -1.24
CA VAL A 23 -3.09 -2.86 -0.30
C VAL A 23 -2.65 -3.85 0.77
N LEU A 24 -1.34 -4.05 0.91
CA LEU A 24 -0.73 -4.72 2.06
C LEU A 24 -0.17 -3.64 3.00
N PRO A 25 -0.86 -3.32 4.12
CA PRO A 25 -0.51 -2.20 4.99
C PRO A 25 0.75 -2.44 5.84
N ASP A 26 1.18 -3.69 5.97
CA ASP A 26 2.46 -4.08 6.54
C ASP A 26 3.05 -5.24 5.72
N ALA A 27 4.01 -4.89 4.87
CA ALA A 27 4.70 -5.81 3.98
C ALA A 27 6.15 -6.06 4.43
N ALA A 28 6.49 -5.77 5.70
CA ALA A 28 7.82 -6.01 6.22
C ALA A 28 8.19 -7.50 6.09
N GLY A 29 9.42 -7.76 5.64
CA GLY A 29 9.95 -9.11 5.44
C GLY A 29 9.53 -9.81 4.15
N ILE A 30 8.67 -9.21 3.31
CA ILE A 30 8.40 -9.73 1.96
C ILE A 30 9.54 -9.30 1.03
N SER A 31 10.19 -10.25 0.36
CA SER A 31 11.22 -9.92 -0.64
C SER A 31 10.60 -9.27 -1.89
N THR A 32 11.41 -8.60 -2.71
CA THR A 32 10.95 -8.02 -3.98
C THR A 32 10.29 -9.07 -4.88
N GLU A 33 10.89 -10.26 -5.00
CA GLU A 33 10.35 -11.36 -5.78
C GLU A 33 9.05 -11.89 -5.18
N GLY A 34 8.94 -11.90 -3.85
CA GLY A 34 7.71 -12.22 -3.13
C GLY A 34 6.59 -11.23 -3.43
N MET A 35 6.88 -9.93 -3.40
CA MET A 35 5.91 -8.88 -3.76
C MET A 35 5.41 -9.05 -5.19
N GLN A 36 6.32 -9.34 -6.14
CA GLN A 36 5.96 -9.57 -7.54
C GLN A 36 5.09 -10.83 -7.71
N LYS A 37 5.38 -11.92 -6.99
CA LYS A 37 4.56 -13.14 -6.98
C LYS A 37 3.17 -12.87 -6.41
N ILE A 38 3.08 -12.12 -5.32
CA ILE A 38 1.80 -11.74 -4.71
C ILE A 38 0.97 -10.86 -5.67
N ALA A 39 1.59 -9.86 -6.29
CA ALA A 39 0.90 -9.02 -7.28
C ALA A 39 0.37 -9.85 -8.47
N ARG A 40 1.15 -10.86 -8.90
CA ARG A 40 0.72 -11.80 -9.94
C ARG A 40 -0.41 -12.71 -9.48
N GLU A 41 -0.39 -13.17 -8.23
CA GLU A 41 -1.44 -14.01 -7.64
C GLU A 41 -2.79 -13.28 -7.58
N PHE A 42 -2.80 -12.01 -7.17
CA PHE A 42 -4.02 -11.19 -7.15
C PHE A 42 -4.52 -10.84 -8.56
N ASN A 43 -3.60 -10.66 -9.51
CA ASN A 43 -3.91 -10.35 -10.92
C ASN A 43 -4.80 -9.09 -11.12
N PHE A 44 -4.72 -8.14 -10.19
CA PHE A 44 -5.33 -6.81 -10.34
C PHE A 44 -4.40 -5.89 -11.13
N GLY A 45 -4.91 -4.71 -11.52
CA GLY A 45 -4.09 -3.69 -12.21
C GLY A 45 -2.83 -3.37 -11.42
N GLU A 46 -3.00 -3.13 -10.12
CA GLU A 46 -1.91 -2.83 -9.20
C GLU A 46 -2.09 -3.47 -7.80
N THR A 47 -0.97 -3.71 -7.14
CA THR A 47 -0.86 -4.10 -5.73
C THR A 47 0.17 -3.20 -5.06
N THR A 48 -0.17 -2.67 -3.88
CA THR A 48 0.68 -1.78 -3.09
C THR A 48 1.16 -2.48 -1.83
N PHE A 49 2.43 -2.27 -1.50
CA PHE A 49 3.10 -2.82 -0.33
C PHE A 49 3.63 -1.68 0.51
N VAL A 50 3.10 -1.54 1.71
CA VAL A 50 3.52 -0.53 2.67
C VAL A 50 4.62 -1.12 3.53
N LEU A 51 5.77 -0.45 3.53
CA LEU A 51 6.98 -0.83 4.23
C LEU A 51 7.29 0.17 5.34
N PRO A 52 8.04 -0.27 6.37
CA PRO A 52 8.62 0.63 7.34
C PRO A 52 9.40 1.76 6.65
N GLN A 53 9.38 2.92 7.28
CA GLN A 53 10.14 4.09 6.85
C GLN A 53 11.66 3.82 6.96
N ASN A 54 12.40 4.20 5.93
CA ASN A 54 13.87 4.12 5.92
C ASN A 54 14.53 5.33 6.61
N ASP A 55 13.79 6.44 6.75
CA ASP A 55 14.27 7.70 7.32
C ASP A 55 13.12 8.41 8.06
N SER A 56 13.49 9.15 9.10
CA SER A 56 12.63 9.96 9.98
C SER A 56 11.78 11.02 9.26
N ALA A 57 12.09 11.35 8.01
CA ALA A 57 11.36 12.34 7.22
C ALA A 57 10.06 11.82 6.59
N ASN A 58 9.90 10.50 6.44
CA ASN A 58 8.74 9.91 5.76
C ASN A 58 7.95 9.01 6.71
N ASN A 59 6.63 9.10 6.69
CA ASN A 59 5.80 8.25 7.53
C ASN A 59 5.83 6.77 7.08
N PHE A 60 5.88 6.51 5.77
CA PHE A 60 5.86 5.17 5.19
C PHE A 60 6.58 5.13 3.84
N ARG A 61 7.09 3.96 3.45
CA ARG A 61 7.54 3.68 2.08
C ARG A 61 6.51 2.81 1.39
N VAL A 62 6.07 3.19 0.19
CA VAL A 62 5.13 2.39 -0.60
C VAL A 62 5.84 1.88 -1.85
N ARG A 63 5.71 0.58 -2.12
CA ARG A 63 6.12 -0.03 -3.39
C ARG A 63 4.89 -0.50 -4.16
N ILE A 64 4.91 -0.35 -5.47
CA ILE A 64 3.74 -0.59 -6.33
C ILE A 64 4.13 -1.61 -7.39
N PHE A 65 3.33 -2.65 -7.53
CA PHE A 65 3.55 -3.70 -8.51
C PHE A 65 2.32 -3.90 -9.37
N THR A 66 2.53 -4.06 -10.66
CA THR A 66 1.59 -4.74 -11.55
C THR A 66 1.86 -6.25 -11.49
N PRO A 67 1.04 -7.10 -12.12
CA PRO A 67 1.32 -8.54 -12.23
C PRO A 67 2.63 -8.88 -12.94
N ARG A 68 3.25 -7.91 -13.63
CA ARG A 68 4.42 -8.12 -14.48
C ARG A 68 5.67 -7.42 -13.99
N VAL A 69 5.53 -6.23 -13.40
CA VAL A 69 6.67 -5.37 -13.08
C VAL A 69 6.37 -4.43 -11.91
N GLU A 70 7.42 -4.02 -11.21
CA GLU A 70 7.39 -2.91 -10.25
C GLU A 70 7.26 -1.56 -10.98
N LEU A 71 6.51 -0.65 -10.40
CA LEU A 71 6.37 0.72 -10.88
C LEU A 71 7.01 1.68 -9.89
N ASP A 72 7.77 2.65 -10.41
CA ASP A 72 8.36 3.71 -9.58
C ASP A 72 7.28 4.59 -8.94
N PHE A 73 6.17 4.81 -9.66
CA PHE A 73 5.05 5.59 -9.17
C PHE A 73 3.74 5.30 -9.93
N ALA A 74 2.62 5.37 -9.22
CA ALA A 74 1.29 5.37 -9.83
C ALA A 74 0.32 6.21 -8.98
N ARG A 75 -0.38 7.16 -9.62
CA ARG A 75 -1.25 8.13 -8.94
C ARG A 75 -2.41 7.47 -8.20
N HIS A 76 -3.17 6.65 -8.92
CA HIS A 76 -4.38 6.00 -8.40
C HIS A 76 -4.07 5.04 -7.22
N PRO A 77 -3.04 4.17 -7.30
CA PRO A 77 -2.59 3.38 -6.16
C PRO A 77 -2.13 4.20 -4.96
N SER A 78 -1.45 5.33 -5.17
CA SER A 78 -0.96 6.17 -4.07
C SER A 78 -2.11 6.77 -3.25
N VAL A 79 -3.16 7.29 -3.91
CA VAL A 79 -4.36 7.81 -3.23
C VAL A 79 -5.10 6.68 -2.52
N GLY A 80 -5.31 5.55 -3.20
CA GLY A 80 -5.98 4.38 -2.61
C GLY A 80 -5.26 3.88 -1.35
N THR A 81 -3.93 3.78 -1.39
CA THR A 81 -3.11 3.37 -0.25
C THR A 81 -3.26 4.32 0.94
N ALA A 82 -3.23 5.64 0.70
CA ALA A 82 -3.39 6.63 1.76
C ALA A 82 -4.79 6.54 2.41
N CYS A 83 -5.85 6.37 1.62
CA CYS A 83 -7.20 6.16 2.13
C CYS A 83 -7.31 4.87 2.96
N ALA A 84 -6.74 3.76 2.48
CA ALA A 84 -6.72 2.48 3.18
C ALA A 84 -6.01 2.57 4.54
N LEU A 85 -4.82 3.20 4.58
CA LEU A 85 -4.07 3.41 5.83
C LEU A 85 -4.81 4.35 6.80
N THR A 86 -5.55 5.33 6.29
CA THR A 86 -6.34 6.25 7.13
C THR A 86 -7.51 5.51 7.76
N ALA A 87 -8.25 4.75 6.95
CA ALA A 87 -9.40 3.96 7.42
C ALA A 87 -8.98 2.89 8.44
N ALA A 88 -7.77 2.33 8.29
CA ALA A 88 -7.20 1.37 9.24
C ALA A 88 -6.66 2.01 10.55
N GLY A 89 -6.64 3.35 10.66
CA GLY A 89 -6.08 4.06 11.81
C GLY A 89 -4.54 4.12 11.84
N SER A 90 -3.87 3.62 10.81
CA SER A 90 -2.40 3.48 10.76
C SER A 90 -1.66 4.80 10.51
N LEU A 91 -2.34 5.82 9.98
CA LEU A 91 -1.74 7.15 9.71
C LEU A 91 -1.64 8.08 10.94
N ALA A 92 -2.11 7.66 12.12
CA ALA A 92 -2.24 8.52 13.30
C ALA A 92 -0.99 8.62 14.21
N GLN A 93 0.12 7.93 13.94
CA GLN A 93 1.30 7.97 14.81
C GLN A 93 2.29 9.08 14.44
N ARG A 94 1.89 10.33 14.66
CA ARG A 94 2.86 11.43 14.87
C ARG A 94 3.26 11.36 16.35
N SER A 95 4.40 10.75 16.66
CA SER A 95 5.03 10.97 17.97
C SER A 95 5.41 12.44 18.04
N GLN A 96 4.62 13.24 18.76
CA GLN A 96 4.92 14.62 19.06
C GLN A 96 6.24 14.66 19.82
N LYS A 97 7.34 14.92 19.13
CA LYS A 97 8.60 15.27 19.78
C LYS A 97 8.52 16.75 20.13
N THR A 98 8.15 17.04 21.38
CA THR A 98 8.15 18.39 21.97
C THR A 98 9.54 19.02 21.80
N PRO A 99 9.66 20.22 21.22
CA PRO A 99 10.94 20.92 21.19
C PRO A 99 11.27 21.38 22.61
N ARG A 100 12.45 21.01 23.12
CA ARG A 100 13.10 21.68 24.25
C ARG A 100 13.90 22.86 23.73
#